data_AF-A0A9C8P2A7-F1
#
_entry.id   AF-A0A9C8P2A7-F1
#
_cell.length_a   1.000
_cell.length_b   1.000
_cell.length_c   1.000
_cell.angle_alpha   90.00
_cell.angle_beta   90.00
_cell.angle_gamma   90.00
#
_symmetry.space_group_name_H-M   'P 1'
#
loop_
_entity.id
_entity.type
_entity.pdbx_description
1 polymer ?
#
loop_
_entity_poly.entity_id
_entity_poly.type
_entity_poly.pdbx_seq_one_letter_code
_entity_poly.pdbx_strand_id
1 'polypeptide(L)'
;MSLANLLTNQQQRLDALTSLLASEQNLLTKGDVDGDALAQVAIKKQALLEELERIESVRRSVQKRLGYADGAKGARSAAQDAGCQTDWENLLEKSERAARMNELTGQMLSVRMKHNQAMLDYIRQIAEKTLYKPDGRNSAQPGRINASA
;
A
#
# COMPACT_ATOMS: atom_id res chain seq x y z
N MET A 1 20.29 7.25 -24.01
CA MET A 1 18.94 6.75 -23.66
C MET A 1 17.92 7.70 -24.25
N SER A 2 16.98 7.21 -25.06
CA SER A 2 15.87 8.01 -25.60
C SER A 2 14.77 8.18 -24.54
N LEU A 3 13.97 9.24 -24.68
CA LEU A 3 12.81 9.49 -23.81
C LEU A 3 11.80 8.33 -23.89
N ALA A 4 11.58 7.79 -25.10
CA ALA A 4 10.72 6.62 -25.32
C ALA A 4 11.13 5.41 -24.46
N ASN A 5 12.42 5.07 -24.42
CA ASN A 5 12.90 3.93 -23.61
C ASN A 5 12.67 4.15 -22.10
N LEU A 6 12.79 5.40 -21.62
CA LEU A 6 12.50 5.73 -20.22
C LEU A 6 11.00 5.56 -19.92
N LEU A 7 10.13 6.03 -20.81
CA LEU A 7 8.68 5.90 -20.65
C LEU A 7 8.24 4.43 -20.66
N THR A 8 8.75 3.61 -21.59
CA THR A 8 8.45 2.17 -21.61
C THR A 8 8.91 1.48 -20.31
N ASN A 9 10.09 1.84 -19.80
CA ASN A 9 10.59 1.26 -18.55
C ASN A 9 9.73 1.67 -17.34
N GLN A 10 9.28 2.92 -17.27
CA GLN A 10 8.35 3.37 -16.23
C GLN A 10 7.00 2.65 -16.31
N GLN A 11 6.44 2.48 -17.50
CA GLN A 11 5.18 1.75 -17.70
C GLN A 11 5.28 0.30 -17.21
N GLN A 12 6.35 -0.43 -17.55
CA GLN A 12 6.56 -1.81 -17.09
C GLN A 12 6.62 -1.91 -15.56
N ARG A 13 7.24 -0.93 -14.89
CA ARG A 13 7.34 -0.90 -13.42
C ARG A 13 6.01 -0.56 -12.76
N LEU A 14 5.21 0.31 -13.37
CA LEU A 14 3.85 0.57 -12.90
C LEU A 14 2.94 -0.66 -13.04
N ASP A 15 3.08 -1.44 -14.11
CA ASP A 15 2.34 -2.70 -14.27
C ASP A 15 2.72 -3.72 -13.20
N ALA A 16 4.03 -3.83 -12.90
CA ALA A 16 4.52 -4.66 -11.80
C ALA A 16 3.99 -4.19 -10.44
N LEU A 17 4.01 -2.88 -10.17
CA LEU A 17 3.46 -2.29 -8.95
C LEU A 17 1.95 -2.56 -8.82
N THR A 18 1.20 -2.41 -9.91
CA THR A 18 -0.25 -2.66 -9.95
C THR A 18 -0.56 -4.13 -9.63
N SER A 19 0.22 -5.05 -10.20
CA SER A 19 0.08 -6.49 -9.92
C SER A 19 0.38 -6.81 -8.45
N LEU A 20 1.37 -6.12 -7.88
CA LEU A 20 1.75 -6.28 -6.49
C LEU A 20 0.68 -5.73 -5.52
N LEU A 21 0.09 -4.58 -5.83
CA LEU A 21 -1.04 -4.01 -5.08
C LEU A 21 -2.27 -4.92 -5.11
N ALA A 22 -2.55 -5.57 -6.24
CA ALA A 22 -3.62 -6.56 -6.34
C ALA A 22 -3.34 -7.80 -5.49
N SER A 23 -2.09 -8.28 -5.46
CA SER A 23 -1.67 -9.36 -4.57
C SER A 23 -1.81 -8.98 -3.09
N GLU A 24 -1.38 -7.76 -2.73
CA GLU A 24 -1.53 -7.20 -1.38
C GLU A 24 -3.00 -7.18 -0.95
N GLN A 25 -3.89 -6.67 -1.80
CA GLN A 25 -5.33 -6.61 -1.54
C GLN A 25 -5.92 -8.01 -1.35
N ASN A 26 -5.52 -9.00 -2.15
CA ASN A 26 -5.99 -10.38 -2.01
C ASN A 26 -5.53 -10.99 -0.68
N LEU A 27 -4.26 -10.81 -0.30
CA LEU A 27 -3.73 -11.26 0.99
C LEU A 27 -4.46 -10.62 2.17
N LEU A 28 -4.78 -9.32 2.08
CA LEU A 28 -5.54 -8.60 3.11
C LEU A 28 -7.02 -8.99 3.17
N THR A 29 -7.58 -9.53 2.08
CA THR A 29 -8.99 -9.97 2.03
C THR A 29 -9.17 -11.35 2.66
N LYS A 30 -8.15 -12.20 2.64
CA LYS A 30 -8.20 -13.53 3.26
C LYS A 30 -8.48 -13.46 4.76
N GLY A 31 -9.18 -14.48 5.26
CA GLY A 31 -9.55 -14.61 6.67
C GLY A 31 -8.35 -14.89 7.56
N ASP A 32 -7.37 -15.63 7.03
CA ASP A 32 -6.06 -15.84 7.65
C ASP A 32 -5.02 -14.98 6.92
N VAL A 33 -4.40 -14.06 7.66
CA VAL A 33 -3.46 -13.08 7.10
C VAL A 33 -2.05 -13.63 7.21
N ASP A 34 -1.49 -13.98 6.08
CA ASP A 34 -0.07 -14.36 5.98
C ASP A 34 0.81 -13.11 6.12
N GLY A 35 1.29 -12.88 7.34
CA GLY A 35 2.15 -11.74 7.69
C GLY A 35 3.50 -11.76 6.98
N ASP A 36 4.08 -12.94 6.74
CA ASP A 36 5.35 -13.08 6.04
C ASP A 36 5.18 -12.75 4.55
N ALA A 37 4.10 -13.23 3.93
CA ALA A 37 3.77 -12.87 2.55
C ALA A 37 3.52 -11.36 2.39
N LEU A 38 2.84 -10.72 3.35
CA LEU A 38 2.64 -9.26 3.35
C LEU A 38 3.95 -8.50 3.52
N ALA A 39 4.85 -8.96 4.40
CA ALA A 39 6.16 -8.35 4.57
C ALA A 39 6.99 -8.43 3.27
N GLN A 40 6.95 -9.57 2.58
CA GLN A 40 7.61 -9.74 1.28
C GLN A 40 7.02 -8.83 0.20
N VAL A 41 5.71 -8.66 0.18
CA VAL A 41 5.03 -7.70 -0.71
C VAL A 41 5.47 -6.28 -0.38
N ALA A 42 5.51 -5.88 0.89
CA ALA A 42 5.96 -4.54 1.29
C ALA A 42 7.40 -4.24 0.84
N ILE A 43 8.33 -5.20 1.00
CA ILE A 43 9.72 -5.04 0.54
C ILE A 43 9.78 -4.84 -0.98
N LYS A 44 9.08 -5.67 -1.75
CA LYS A 44 9.04 -5.56 -3.21
C LYS A 44 8.42 -4.24 -3.69
N LYS A 45 7.39 -3.77 -2.99
CA LYS A 45 6.74 -2.47 -3.25
C LYS A 45 7.71 -1.32 -3.05
N GLN A 46 8.45 -1.34 -1.93
CA GLN A 46 9.44 -0.32 -1.60
C GLN A 46 10.54 -0.26 -2.66
N ALA A 47 11.10 -1.41 -3.07
CA ALA A 47 12.11 -1.47 -4.12
C ALA A 47 11.61 -0.93 -5.47
N LEU A 48 10.35 -1.22 -5.83
CA LEU A 48 9.72 -0.70 -7.06
C LEU A 48 9.52 0.82 -7.01
N LEU A 49 9.09 1.36 -5.87
CA LEU A 49 8.90 2.80 -5.67
C LEU A 49 10.23 3.56 -5.77
N GLU A 50 11.28 3.03 -5.14
CA GLU A 50 12.62 3.60 -5.23
C GLU A 50 13.14 3.66 -6.66
N GLU A 51 12.85 2.64 -7.47
CA GLU A 51 13.26 2.71 -8.86
C GLU A 51 12.40 3.66 -9.70
N LEU A 52 11.09 3.70 -9.46
CA LEU A 52 10.22 4.67 -10.13
C LEU A 52 10.70 6.11 -9.86
N GLU A 53 11.06 6.41 -8.61
CA GLU A 53 11.64 7.71 -8.23
C GLU A 53 12.97 7.98 -8.95
N ARG A 54 13.85 6.97 -9.03
CA ARG A 54 15.13 7.10 -9.73
C ARG A 54 14.92 7.43 -11.21
N ILE A 55 14.00 6.72 -11.89
CA ILE A 55 13.74 6.93 -13.31
C ILE A 55 13.06 8.28 -13.53
N GLU A 56 12.15 8.69 -12.65
CA GLU A 56 11.51 10.00 -12.72
C GLU A 56 12.50 11.15 -12.52
N SER A 57 13.47 11.00 -11.61
CA SER A 57 14.58 11.94 -11.44
C SER A 57 15.41 12.07 -12.73
N VAL A 58 15.75 10.95 -13.37
CA VAL A 58 16.46 10.95 -14.66
C VAL A 58 15.61 11.63 -15.74
N ARG A 59 14.31 11.34 -15.83
CA ARG A 59 13.38 11.96 -16.77
C ARG A 59 13.33 13.48 -16.59
N ARG A 60 13.24 13.96 -15.34
CA ARG A 60 13.25 15.40 -15.00
C ARG A 60 14.58 16.07 -15.35
N SER A 61 15.70 15.39 -15.10
CA SER A 61 17.02 15.88 -15.49
C SER A 61 17.14 16.03 -17.02
N VAL A 62 16.65 15.04 -17.78
CA VAL A 62 16.60 15.11 -19.24
C VAL A 62 15.69 16.24 -19.72
N GLN A 63 14.50 16.38 -19.13
CA GLN A 63 13.55 17.46 -19.43
C GLN A 63 14.20 18.85 -19.24
N LYS A 64 14.87 19.08 -18.11
CA LYS A 64 15.61 20.32 -17.84
C LYS A 64 16.73 20.56 -18.86
N ARG A 65 17.51 19.53 -19.17
CA ARG A 65 18.62 19.63 -20.12
C ARG A 65 18.15 19.96 -21.54
N LEU A 66 16.95 19.52 -21.91
CA LEU A 66 16.33 19.85 -23.19
C LEU A 66 15.65 21.24 -23.21
N GLY A 67 15.68 21.98 -22.09
CA GLY A 67 15.16 23.35 -22.01
C GLY A 67 13.66 23.45 -21.73
N TYR A 68 12.99 22.35 -21.39
CA TYR A 68 11.56 22.38 -21.06
C TYR A 68 11.33 22.83 -19.61
N ALA A 69 10.22 23.56 -19.40
CA ALA A 69 9.79 24.01 -18.08
C ALA A 69 9.52 22.83 -17.14
N ASP A 70 9.69 23.01 -15.83
CA ASP A 70 9.36 21.97 -14.84
C ASP A 70 7.86 21.65 -14.81
N GLY A 71 7.54 20.43 -14.36
CA GLY A 71 6.17 19.96 -14.18
C GLY A 71 5.54 19.28 -15.40
N ALA A 72 4.25 18.97 -15.28
CA ALA A 72 3.53 18.12 -16.23
C ALA A 72 3.38 18.76 -17.63
N LYS A 73 3.26 20.09 -17.71
CA LYS A 73 3.15 20.80 -19.00
C LYS A 73 4.44 20.67 -19.82
N GLY A 74 5.60 20.93 -19.22
CA GLY A 74 6.88 20.77 -19.92
C GLY A 74 7.22 19.31 -20.21
N ALA A 75 6.80 18.38 -19.35
CA ALA A 75 6.93 16.95 -19.63
C ALA A 75 6.11 16.53 -20.87
N ARG A 76 4.88 17.06 -21.01
CA ARG A 76 4.03 16.82 -22.17
C ARG A 76 4.63 17.40 -23.45
N SER A 77 5.14 18.63 -23.40
CA SER A 77 5.83 19.25 -24.54
C SER A 77 7.07 18.45 -24.95
N ALA A 78 7.88 18.01 -23.99
CA ALA A 78 9.03 17.15 -24.27
C ALA A 78 8.64 15.82 -24.92
N ALA A 79 7.54 15.20 -24.47
CA ALA A 79 7.02 13.97 -25.04
C ALA A 79 6.44 14.17 -26.45
N GLN A 80 5.78 15.31 -26.69
CA GLN A 80 5.24 15.67 -28.00
C GLN A 80 6.36 15.89 -29.02
N ASP A 81 7.38 16.66 -28.67
CA ASP A 81 8.52 16.95 -29.54
C ASP A 81 9.37 15.70 -29.83
N ALA A 82 9.43 14.77 -28.87
CA ALA A 82 10.09 13.47 -29.05
C ALA A 82 9.22 12.42 -29.76
N GLY A 83 7.98 12.73 -30.12
CA GLY A 83 7.05 11.81 -30.79
C GLY A 83 6.52 10.68 -29.92
N CYS A 84 6.62 10.78 -28.59
CA CYS A 84 6.20 9.76 -27.63
C CYS A 84 5.05 10.23 -26.72
N GLN A 85 4.15 11.07 -27.25
CA GLN A 85 3.03 11.61 -26.49
C GLN A 85 2.09 10.51 -25.96
N THR A 86 1.80 9.49 -26.77
CA THR A 86 0.95 8.35 -26.37
C THR A 86 1.56 7.59 -25.19
N ASP A 87 2.88 7.40 -25.18
CA ASP A 87 3.56 6.72 -24.07
C ASP A 87 3.49 7.51 -22.76
N TRP A 88 3.53 8.85 -22.86
CA TRP A 88 3.38 9.74 -21.71
C TRP A 88 1.95 9.72 -21.16
N GLU A 89 0.94 9.72 -22.03
CA GLU A 89 -0.47 9.63 -21.62
C GLU A 89 -0.78 8.28 -20.96
N ASN A 90 -0.29 7.18 -21.54
CA ASN A 90 -0.39 5.84 -20.95
C ASN A 90 0.32 5.76 -19.57
N LEU A 91 1.47 6.42 -19.43
CA LEU A 91 2.18 6.48 -18.16
C LEU A 91 1.35 7.17 -17.06
N LEU A 92 0.73 8.31 -17.40
CA LEU A 92 -0.11 9.06 -16.48
C LEU A 92 -1.32 8.22 -16.03
N GLU A 93 -2.00 7.57 -16.98
CA GLU A 93 -3.16 6.72 -16.67
C GLU A 93 -2.78 5.57 -15.73
N LYS A 94 -1.68 4.87 -16.02
CA LYS A 94 -1.17 3.78 -15.16
C LYS A 94 -0.78 4.28 -13.78
N SER A 95 -0.16 5.45 -13.69
CA SER A 95 0.24 6.07 -12.42
C SER A 95 -0.98 6.41 -11.56
N GLU A 96 -2.01 7.00 -12.18
CA GLU A 96 -3.24 7.36 -11.50
C GLU A 96 -3.99 6.11 -10.99
N ARG A 97 -4.04 5.05 -11.81
CA ARG A 97 -4.60 3.76 -11.41
C ARG A 97 -3.87 3.16 -10.21
N ALA A 98 -2.55 3.15 -10.23
CA ALA A 98 -1.73 2.65 -9.12
C ALA A 98 -1.95 3.48 -7.84
N ALA A 99 -2.07 4.80 -7.95
CA ALA A 99 -2.35 5.68 -6.82
C ALA A 99 -3.72 5.37 -6.17
N ARG A 100 -4.78 5.24 -6.98
CA ARG A 100 -6.12 4.87 -6.49
C ARG A 100 -6.14 3.50 -5.80
N MET A 101 -5.45 2.51 -6.39
CA MET A 101 -5.35 1.18 -5.78
C MET A 101 -4.58 1.22 -4.45
N ASN A 102 -3.49 1.98 -4.39
CA ASN A 102 -2.71 2.11 -3.16
C ASN A 102 -3.51 2.81 -2.04
N GLU A 103 -4.29 3.84 -2.38
CA GLU A 103 -5.17 4.52 -1.44
C GLU A 103 -6.22 3.55 -0.86
N LEU A 104 -6.90 2.79 -1.73
CA LEU A 104 -7.90 1.80 -1.32
C LEU A 104 -7.29 0.72 -0.41
N THR A 105 -6.14 0.18 -0.78
CA THR A 105 -5.43 -0.83 0.02
C THR A 105 -5.01 -0.26 1.38
N GLY A 106 -4.56 1.00 1.43
CA GLY A 106 -4.22 1.70 2.67
C GLY A 106 -5.42 1.90 3.60
N GLN A 107 -6.59 2.25 3.05
CA GLN A 107 -7.84 2.35 3.81
C GLN A 107 -8.25 1.00 4.40
N MET A 108 -8.18 -0.08 3.61
CA MET A 108 -8.50 -1.43 4.05
C MET A 108 -7.58 -1.89 5.21
N LEU A 109 -6.28 -1.65 5.08
CA LEU A 109 -5.31 -1.96 6.12
C LEU A 109 -5.60 -1.19 7.42
N SER A 110 -5.90 0.11 7.31
CA SER A 110 -6.24 0.94 8.47
C SER A 110 -7.48 0.44 9.21
N VAL A 111 -8.53 0.05 8.48
CA VAL A 111 -9.75 -0.53 9.07
C VAL A 111 -9.44 -1.84 9.82
N ARG A 112 -8.66 -2.75 9.21
CA ARG A 112 -8.29 -4.01 9.88
C ARG A 112 -7.41 -3.79 11.10
N MET A 113 -6.43 -2.89 11.03
CA MET A 113 -5.57 -2.58 12.19
C MET A 113 -6.37 -2.03 13.36
N LYS A 114 -7.34 -1.14 13.10
CA LYS A 114 -8.25 -0.63 14.14
C LYS A 114 -9.08 -1.75 14.76
N HIS A 115 -9.59 -2.68 13.95
CA HIS A 115 -10.35 -3.82 14.45
C HIS A 115 -9.51 -4.77 15.30
N ASN A 116 -8.30 -5.10 14.84
CA ASN A 116 -7.36 -5.95 15.58
C ASN A 116 -6.94 -5.30 16.91
N GLN A 117 -6.64 -4.01 16.91
CA GLN A 117 -6.30 -3.28 18.14
C GLN A 117 -7.47 -3.31 19.14
N ALA A 118 -8.71 -3.05 18.67
CA ALA A 118 -9.89 -3.11 19.53
C ALA A 118 -10.13 -4.51 20.12
N MET A 119 -9.90 -5.58 19.34
CA MET A 119 -9.96 -6.96 19.81
C MET A 119 -8.90 -7.26 20.88
N LEU A 120 -7.65 -6.81 20.67
CA LEU A 120 -6.57 -6.95 21.64
C LEU A 120 -6.85 -6.17 22.93
N ASP A 121 -7.35 -4.95 22.82
CA ASP A 121 -7.76 -4.12 23.96
C ASP A 121 -8.89 -4.79 24.75
N TYR A 122 -9.86 -5.40 24.06
CA TYR A 122 -10.93 -6.17 24.69
C TYR A 122 -10.43 -7.41 25.43
N ILE A 123 -9.57 -8.21 24.78
CA ILE A 123 -8.92 -9.37 25.41
C ILE A 123 -8.12 -8.94 26.65
N ARG A 124 -7.34 -7.87 26.53
CA ARG A 124 -6.55 -7.30 27.62
C ARG A 124 -7.46 -6.84 28.77
N GLN A 125 -8.56 -6.16 28.47
CA GLN A 125 -9.51 -5.71 29.49
C GLN A 125 -10.18 -6.89 30.23
N ILE A 126 -10.47 -7.99 29.54
CA ILE A 126 -10.98 -9.23 30.17
C ILE A 126 -9.89 -9.89 31.03
N ALA A 127 -8.67 -9.98 30.51
CA ALA A 127 -7.52 -10.53 31.23
C ALA A 127 -7.23 -9.73 32.52
N GLU A 128 -7.28 -8.39 32.45
CA GLU A 128 -7.13 -7.51 33.61
C GLU A 128 -8.28 -7.65 34.62
N LYS A 129 -9.52 -7.85 34.17
CA LYS A 129 -10.68 -8.15 35.04
C LYS A 129 -10.66 -9.55 35.66
N THR A 130 -9.87 -10.47 35.11
CA THR A 130 -9.71 -11.84 35.59
C THR A 130 -8.44 -12.05 36.41
N LEU A 131 -7.56 -11.05 36.51
CA LEU A 131 -6.35 -11.11 37.33
C LEU A 131 -6.58 -10.59 38.77
N TYR A 132 -6.28 -11.47 39.72
CA TYR A 132 -6.26 -11.35 41.19
C TYR A 132 -6.66 -10.00 41.85
N LYS A 133 -7.75 -10.02 42.63
CA LYS A 133 -7.99 -9.02 43.67
C LYS A 133 -6.99 -9.19 44.84
N PRO A 134 -6.63 -8.13 45.57
CA PRO A 134 -5.75 -8.19 46.76
C PRO A 134 -6.21 -9.17 47.86
N ASP A 135 -7.48 -9.60 47.83
CA ASP A 135 -8.09 -10.60 48.73
C ASP A 135 -7.89 -12.07 48.25
N GLY A 136 -7.03 -12.32 47.25
CA GLY A 136 -6.69 -13.67 46.79
C GLY A 136 -7.79 -14.41 46.03
N ARG A 137 -8.93 -13.77 45.74
CA ARG A 137 -10.07 -14.38 45.04
C ARG A 137 -10.06 -14.04 43.55
N ASN A 138 -10.08 -15.08 42.71
CA ASN A 138 -10.32 -14.96 41.28
C ASN A 138 -11.83 -14.75 41.03
N SER A 139 -12.21 -13.70 40.30
CA SER A 139 -13.60 -13.43 39.91
C SER A 139 -14.01 -14.12 38.59
N ALA A 140 -13.32 -15.18 38.19
CA ALA A 140 -13.85 -16.14 37.22
C ALA A 140 -14.87 -17.06 37.94
N GLN A 141 -16.06 -16.52 38.24
CA GLN A 141 -17.17 -17.36 38.64
C GLN A 141 -17.98 -17.70 37.37
N PRO A 142 -17.97 -18.96 36.89
CA PRO A 142 -18.95 -19.36 35.89
C PRO A 142 -20.31 -19.22 36.55
N GLY A 143 -21.21 -18.49 35.88
CA GLY A 143 -22.60 -18.38 36.32
C GLY A 143 -23.17 -19.76 36.55
N ARG A 144 -23.43 -20.10 37.82
CA ARG A 144 -24.23 -21.27 38.17
C ARG A 144 -25.64 -20.97 37.68
N ILE A 145 -26.02 -21.57 36.57
CA ILE A 145 -27.42 -21.77 36.22
C ILE A 145 -28.03 -22.65 37.32
N ASN A 146 -28.77 -22.02 38.24
CA ASN A 146 -29.56 -22.74 39.23
C ASN A 146 -30.78 -23.34 38.49
N ALA A 147 -30.72 -24.63 38.18
CA ALA A 147 -31.89 -25.41 37.83
C ALA A 147 -32.57 -25.90 39.12
N SER A 148 -33.32 -25.00 39.78
CA SER A 148 -34.41 -25.38 40.70
C SER A 148 -35.07 -24.11 41.28
N ALA A 149 -36.22 -23.72 40.71
CA ALA A 149 -37.39 -23.15 41.39
C ALA A 149 -38.52 -23.03 40.35
#